data_AF-A0A2E5TNA4-F1
#
_entry.id   AF-A0A2E5TNA4-F1
#
_cell.length_a   1.000
_cell.length_b   1.000
_cell.length_c   1.000
_cell.angle_alpha   90.00
_cell.angle_beta   90.00
_cell.angle_gamma   90.00
#
_symmetry.space_group_name_H-M   'P 1'
#
loop_
_entity.id
_entity.type
_entity.pdbx_description
1 polymer ?
#
loop_
_entity_poly.entity_id
_entity_poly.type
_entity_poly.pdbx_seq_one_letter_code
_entity_poly.pdbx_strand_id
1 'polypeptide(L)'
;MLVSSLFSVIGSGIAMGLGSIGSAVGEGMIAMSAVDSLGRQPKASPKILRIMIIAQAVTETAAIFALVISLLLLFQAGTDSLFKGVTYLSAGLAIGLGTIGAGLGAGLPGAAAMKGIGKQPKNSDVLTVHMIIGQAVTQTSTIFALTVSLILIMLAPDGGLLKMAACLGAGLAMGFGAVGPGIGDGLVARFANLGVARDPRNMGLLTRTMIIGQAITETTDIYAMVVSLILIFVI
;
A
#
# COMPACT_ATOMS: atom_id res chain seq x y z
N MET A 1 -5.03 -30.88 12.57
CA MET A 1 -4.32 -29.84 13.34
C MET A 1 -2.99 -29.41 12.70
N LEU A 2 -1.95 -30.24 12.63
CA LEU A 2 -0.57 -29.74 12.36
C LEU A 2 -0.36 -29.03 11.01
N VAL A 3 -0.98 -29.52 9.92
CA VAL A 3 -0.69 -29.04 8.55
C VAL A 3 -1.35 -27.68 8.27
N SER A 4 -2.59 -27.47 8.71
CA SER A 4 -3.31 -26.21 8.54
C SER A 4 -2.72 -25.09 9.40
N SER A 5 -2.32 -25.41 10.65
CA SER A 5 -1.58 -24.48 11.52
C SER A 5 -0.27 -24.02 10.87
N LEU A 6 0.45 -24.92 10.19
CA LEU A 6 1.70 -24.59 9.49
C LEU A 6 1.47 -23.51 8.42
N PHE A 7 0.47 -23.68 7.55
CA PHE A 7 0.18 -22.70 6.50
C PHE A 7 -0.30 -21.36 7.03
N SER A 8 -1.08 -21.35 8.13
CA SER A 8 -1.53 -20.10 8.76
C SER A 8 -0.36 -19.30 9.36
N VAL A 9 0.56 -19.98 10.04
CA VAL A 9 1.76 -19.35 10.63
C VAL A 9 2.70 -18.84 9.54
N ILE A 10 2.90 -19.59 8.46
CA ILE A 10 3.68 -19.13 7.30
C ILE A 10 2.98 -17.93 6.65
N GLY A 11 1.66 -17.99 6.45
CA GLY A 11 0.87 -16.88 5.90
C GLY A 11 0.98 -15.61 6.74
N SER A 12 0.93 -15.73 8.07
CA SER A 12 1.16 -14.62 9.00
C SER A 12 2.56 -14.01 8.85
N GLY A 13 3.59 -14.87 8.76
CA GLY A 13 4.97 -14.42 8.56
C GLY A 13 5.17 -13.72 7.22
N ILE A 14 4.58 -14.25 6.15
CA ILE A 14 4.61 -13.63 4.81
C ILE A 14 3.89 -12.29 4.81
N ALA A 15 2.70 -12.21 5.41
CA ALA A 15 1.92 -10.99 5.50
C ALA A 15 2.76 -9.86 6.11
N MET A 16 3.35 -10.08 7.30
CA MET A 16 4.12 -9.04 7.99
C MET A 16 5.50 -8.81 7.34
N GLY A 17 6.19 -9.90 6.99
CA GLY A 17 7.54 -9.85 6.41
C GLY A 17 7.57 -9.04 5.12
N LEU A 18 6.74 -9.39 4.14
CA LEU A 18 6.59 -8.61 2.90
C LEU A 18 5.88 -7.27 3.15
N GLY A 19 4.90 -7.29 4.07
CA GLY A 19 4.10 -6.16 4.50
C GLY A 19 4.88 -4.90 4.87
N SER A 20 6.01 -5.11 5.56
CA SER A 20 6.88 -4.05 6.09
C SER A 20 7.85 -3.45 5.07
N ILE A 21 8.12 -4.13 3.95
CA ILE A 21 9.17 -3.71 2.99
C ILE A 21 8.82 -2.39 2.33
N GLY A 22 7.62 -2.31 1.74
CA GLY A 22 7.16 -1.12 1.02
C GLY A 22 7.16 0.11 1.92
N SER A 23 6.52 0.00 3.09
CA SER A 23 6.41 1.11 4.05
C SER A 23 7.78 1.57 4.54
N ALA A 24 8.65 0.66 4.99
CA ALA A 24 9.97 1.04 5.51
C ALA A 24 10.82 1.76 4.45
N VAL A 25 10.81 1.29 3.21
CA VAL A 25 11.54 1.96 2.12
C VAL A 25 10.91 3.32 1.81
N GLY A 26 9.58 3.39 1.70
CA GLY A 26 8.84 4.63 1.44
C GLY A 26 9.10 5.69 2.51
N GLU A 27 9.02 5.32 3.79
CA GLU A 27 9.34 6.19 4.92
C GLU A 27 10.80 6.65 4.91
N GLY A 28 11.73 5.75 4.62
CA GLY A 28 13.15 6.08 4.48
C GLY A 28 13.40 7.13 3.39
N MET A 29 12.67 7.07 2.27
CA MET A 29 12.75 8.07 1.20
C MET A 29 12.24 9.44 1.64
N ILE A 30 11.17 9.49 2.44
CA ILE A 30 10.63 10.71 3.04
C ILE A 30 11.66 11.31 3.98
N ALA A 31 12.17 10.52 4.94
CA ALA A 31 13.15 10.96 5.93
C ALA A 31 14.44 11.46 5.29
N MET A 32 14.97 10.73 4.30
CA MET A 32 16.15 11.15 3.52
C MET A 32 15.94 12.53 2.88
N SER A 33 14.77 12.76 2.27
CA SER A 33 14.46 14.06 1.64
C SER A 33 14.24 15.17 2.67
N ALA A 34 13.72 14.83 3.85
CA ALA A 34 13.56 15.76 4.96
C ALA A 34 14.93 16.21 5.50
N VAL A 35 15.86 15.27 5.73
CA VAL A 35 17.24 15.56 6.18
C VAL A 35 17.97 16.47 5.18
N ASP A 36 17.92 16.16 3.88
CA ASP A 36 18.49 17.02 2.83
C ASP A 36 17.87 18.43 2.84
N SER A 37 16.56 18.52 3.06
CA SER A 37 15.84 19.80 3.14
C SER A 37 16.20 20.60 4.39
N LEU A 38 16.38 19.95 5.54
CA LEU A 38 16.82 20.56 6.79
C LEU A 38 18.25 21.10 6.70
N GLY A 39 19.15 20.38 6.00
CA GLY A 39 20.51 20.84 5.73
C GLY A 39 20.54 22.16 4.97
N ARG A 40 19.55 22.40 4.09
CA ARG A 40 19.40 23.67 3.36
C ARG A 40 18.60 24.73 4.14
N GLN A 41 17.59 24.32 4.90
CA GLN A 41 16.70 25.23 5.64
C GLN A 41 16.50 24.83 7.11
N PRO A 42 17.50 25.03 7.98
CA PRO A 42 17.40 24.70 9.41
C PRO A 42 16.27 25.44 10.13
N LYS A 43 16.00 26.69 9.72
CA LYS A 43 14.92 27.53 10.28
C LYS A 43 13.52 26.97 10.03
N ALA A 44 13.34 26.11 9.03
CA ALA A 44 12.07 25.46 8.73
C ALA A 44 11.88 24.12 9.47
N SER A 45 12.78 23.78 10.40
CA SER A 45 12.80 22.47 11.06
C SER A 45 11.48 22.03 11.69
N PRO A 46 10.80 22.84 12.52
CA PRO A 46 9.53 22.43 13.14
C PRO A 46 8.45 22.06 12.12
N LYS A 47 8.48 22.72 10.95
CA LYS A 47 7.52 22.51 9.87
C LYS A 47 7.86 21.28 9.03
N ILE A 48 9.13 21.10 8.66
CA ILE A 48 9.59 19.91 7.93
C ILE A 48 9.35 18.65 8.77
N LEU A 49 9.72 18.65 10.05
CA LEU A 49 9.53 17.49 10.93
C LEU A 49 8.06 17.11 11.08
N ARG A 50 7.17 18.10 11.28
CA ARG A 50 5.73 17.83 11.41
C ARG A 50 5.16 17.19 10.15
N ILE A 51 5.49 17.73 8.97
CA ILE A 51 4.93 17.24 7.71
C ILE A 51 5.58 15.90 7.31
N MET A 52 6.86 15.70 7.63
CA MET A 52 7.53 14.40 7.50
C MET A 52 6.78 13.31 8.26
N ILE A 53 6.44 13.55 9.53
CA ILE A 53 5.70 12.59 10.37
C ILE A 53 4.31 12.30 9.77
N ILE A 54 3.61 13.33 9.27
CA ILE A 54 2.32 13.13 8.59
C ILE A 54 2.50 12.22 7.36
N ALA A 55 3.50 12.48 6.53
CA ALA A 55 3.77 11.70 5.33
C ALA A 55 4.14 10.24 5.64
N GLN A 56 4.96 10.01 6.68
CA GLN A 56 5.33 8.69 7.15
C GLN A 56 4.13 7.96 7.73
N ALA A 57 3.33 8.60 8.58
CA ALA A 57 2.12 8.00 9.15
C ALA A 57 1.13 7.52 8.08
N VAL A 58 0.96 8.26 6.98
CA VAL A 58 0.12 7.80 5.85
C VAL A 58 0.78 6.63 5.11
N THR A 59 2.10 6.63 4.97
CA THR A 59 2.86 5.54 4.32
C THR A 59 2.80 4.25 5.14
N GLU A 60 2.88 4.35 6.47
CA GLU A 60 2.87 3.24 7.43
C GLU A 60 1.56 2.44 7.43
N THR A 61 0.43 3.06 7.01
CA THR A 61 -0.88 2.39 6.99
C THR A 61 -0.86 1.05 6.27
N ALA A 62 -0.03 0.90 5.23
CA ALA A 62 0.12 -0.36 4.51
C ALA A 62 0.71 -1.48 5.38
N ALA A 63 1.71 -1.17 6.20
CA ALA A 63 2.30 -2.13 7.13
C ALA A 63 1.33 -2.46 8.27
N ILE A 64 0.54 -1.49 8.72
CA ILE A 64 -0.51 -1.73 9.73
C ILE A 64 -1.57 -2.71 9.19
N PHE A 65 -1.99 -2.58 7.93
CA PHE A 65 -2.94 -3.52 7.34
C PHE A 65 -2.37 -4.94 7.24
N ALA A 66 -1.09 -5.07 6.86
CA ALA A 66 -0.38 -6.35 6.89
C ALA A 66 -0.28 -6.95 8.30
N LEU A 67 0.02 -6.11 9.31
CA LEU A 67 0.07 -6.51 10.70
C LEU A 67 -1.28 -7.04 11.18
N VAL A 68 -2.37 -6.34 10.86
CA VAL A 68 -3.73 -6.78 11.23
C VAL A 68 -4.04 -8.16 10.65
N ILE A 69 -3.77 -8.38 9.36
CA ILE A 69 -3.97 -9.70 8.74
C ILE A 69 -3.05 -10.75 9.37
N SER A 70 -1.79 -10.41 9.62
CA SER A 70 -0.84 -11.31 10.26
C SER A 70 -1.34 -11.78 11.64
N LEU A 71 -1.85 -10.86 12.46
CA LEU A 71 -2.44 -11.18 13.76
C LEU A 71 -3.70 -12.03 13.63
N LEU A 72 -4.60 -11.70 12.69
CA LEU A 72 -5.80 -12.51 12.44
C LEU A 72 -5.45 -13.96 12.06
N LEU A 73 -4.44 -14.16 11.22
CA LEU A 73 -3.97 -15.49 10.82
C LEU A 73 -3.35 -16.28 11.98
N LEU A 74 -2.67 -15.62 12.93
CA LEU A 74 -2.13 -16.30 14.12
C LEU A 74 -3.25 -16.86 15.01
N PHE A 75 -4.35 -16.11 15.18
CA PHE A 75 -5.48 -16.58 15.98
C PHE A 75 -6.33 -17.65 15.28
N GLN A 76 -6.18 -17.80 13.96
CA GLN A 76 -6.92 -18.78 13.16
C GLN A 76 -6.21 -20.16 13.05
N ALA A 77 -5.03 -20.32 13.68
CA ALA A 77 -4.16 -21.50 13.55
C ALA A 77 -4.73 -22.83 14.12
N GLY A 78 -5.99 -22.88 14.55
CA GLY A 78 -6.64 -24.07 15.13
C GLY A 78 -7.54 -24.89 14.20
N THR A 79 -7.77 -24.47 12.94
CA THR A 79 -8.74 -25.15 12.06
C THR A 79 -8.21 -26.44 11.46
N ASP A 80 -8.99 -27.52 11.38
CA ASP A 80 -8.53 -28.86 10.93
C ASP A 80 -8.49 -29.11 9.41
N SER A 81 -8.82 -28.11 8.59
CA SER A 81 -8.93 -28.28 7.14
C SER A 81 -7.68 -27.80 6.39
N LEU A 82 -7.10 -28.68 5.55
CA LEU A 82 -6.03 -28.33 4.61
C LEU A 82 -6.44 -27.16 3.70
N PHE A 83 -7.70 -27.16 3.28
CA PHE A 83 -8.29 -26.10 2.46
C PHE A 83 -8.18 -24.73 3.14
N LYS A 84 -8.56 -24.65 4.41
CA LYS A 84 -8.45 -23.43 5.21
C LYS A 84 -7.00 -23.01 5.39
N GLY A 85 -6.08 -23.95 5.62
CA GLY A 85 -4.65 -23.68 5.68
C GLY A 85 -4.12 -22.97 4.42
N VAL A 86 -4.39 -23.52 3.23
CA VAL A 86 -3.96 -22.92 1.95
C VAL A 86 -4.63 -21.57 1.71
N THR A 87 -5.90 -21.43 2.07
CA THR A 87 -6.64 -20.17 1.97
C THR A 87 -6.03 -19.08 2.86
N TYR A 88 -5.60 -19.41 4.07
CA TYR A 88 -4.93 -18.49 4.98
C TYR A 88 -3.54 -18.09 4.49
N LEU A 89 -2.78 -19.04 3.93
CA LEU A 89 -1.53 -18.73 3.25
C LEU A 89 -1.77 -17.73 2.10
N SER A 90 -2.80 -17.96 1.30
CA SER A 90 -3.19 -17.07 0.20
C SER A 90 -3.57 -15.67 0.68
N ALA A 91 -4.34 -15.57 1.78
CA ALA A 91 -4.67 -14.29 2.39
C ALA A 91 -3.42 -13.54 2.84
N GLY A 92 -2.44 -14.24 3.41
CA GLY A 92 -1.15 -13.65 3.79
C GLY A 92 -0.33 -13.16 2.58
N LEU A 93 -0.32 -13.93 1.49
CA LEU A 93 0.32 -13.54 0.23
C LEU A 93 -0.32 -12.31 -0.41
N ALA A 94 -1.66 -12.24 -0.41
CA ALA A 94 -2.41 -11.14 -1.00
C ALA A 94 -2.03 -9.79 -0.36
N ILE A 95 -2.15 -9.69 0.98
CA ILE A 95 -1.80 -8.46 1.69
C ILE A 95 -0.28 -8.21 1.67
N GLY A 96 0.54 -9.25 1.88
CA GLY A 96 1.98 -9.09 2.00
C GLY A 96 2.61 -8.56 0.72
N LEU A 97 2.20 -9.06 -0.44
CA LEU A 97 2.65 -8.54 -1.73
C LEU A 97 1.95 -7.22 -2.09
N GLY A 98 0.65 -7.11 -1.81
CA GLY A 98 -0.15 -5.95 -2.19
C GLY A 98 0.27 -4.64 -1.53
N THR A 99 0.87 -4.70 -0.33
CA THR A 99 1.35 -3.50 0.37
C THR A 99 2.69 -2.98 -0.14
N ILE A 100 3.48 -3.80 -0.86
CA ILE A 100 4.83 -3.42 -1.31
C ILE A 100 4.75 -2.19 -2.21
N GLY A 101 3.85 -2.24 -3.20
CA GLY A 101 3.72 -1.17 -4.18
C GLY A 101 3.22 0.13 -3.56
N ALA A 102 2.14 0.04 -2.77
CA ALA A 102 1.54 1.19 -2.10
C ALA A 102 2.47 1.83 -1.06
N GLY A 103 3.17 1.04 -0.24
CA GLY A 103 4.12 1.56 0.73
C GLY A 103 5.29 2.30 0.07
N LEU A 104 5.90 1.69 -0.97
CA LEU A 104 6.97 2.33 -1.73
C LEU A 104 6.46 3.59 -2.45
N GLY A 105 5.29 3.46 -3.09
CA GLY A 105 4.61 4.49 -3.84
C GLY A 105 4.29 5.72 -3.00
N ALA A 106 3.69 5.53 -1.82
CA ALA A 106 3.31 6.62 -0.91
C ALA A 106 4.52 7.40 -0.37
N GLY A 107 5.71 6.77 -0.31
CA GLY A 107 6.97 7.44 0.01
C GLY A 107 7.40 8.49 -1.01
N LEU A 108 7.08 8.29 -2.29
CA LEU A 108 7.49 9.16 -3.40
C LEU A 108 6.91 10.59 -3.33
N PRO A 109 5.59 10.81 -3.19
CA PRO A 109 5.03 12.15 -3.02
C PRO A 109 5.42 12.80 -1.70
N GLY A 110 5.60 12.02 -0.62
CA GLY A 110 6.12 12.52 0.66
C GLY A 110 7.54 13.07 0.54
N ALA A 111 8.44 12.33 -0.13
CA ALA A 111 9.79 12.78 -0.45
C ALA A 111 9.79 14.04 -1.33
N ALA A 112 8.91 14.11 -2.34
CA ALA A 112 8.73 15.31 -3.15
C ALA A 112 8.22 16.51 -2.34
N ALA A 113 7.31 16.29 -1.39
CA ALA A 113 6.80 17.33 -0.49
C ALA A 113 7.94 17.94 0.31
N MET A 114 8.80 17.09 0.91
CA MET A 114 9.96 17.54 1.68
C MET A 114 10.87 18.43 0.84
N LYS A 115 11.22 17.98 -0.37
CA LYS A 115 12.03 18.77 -1.31
C LYS A 115 11.38 20.10 -1.68
N GLY A 116 10.06 20.11 -1.86
CA GLY A 116 9.29 21.33 -2.15
C GLY A 116 9.30 22.31 -0.98
N ILE A 117 9.03 21.82 0.24
CA ILE A 117 9.03 22.61 1.48
C ILE A 117 10.43 23.16 1.77
N GLY A 118 11.47 22.35 1.55
CA GLY A 118 12.86 22.77 1.68
C GLY A 118 13.28 23.86 0.71
N LYS A 119 12.55 24.05 -0.40
CA LYS A 119 12.75 25.20 -1.32
C LYS A 119 11.84 26.37 -0.97
N GLN A 120 10.60 26.09 -0.58
CA GLN A 120 9.56 27.08 -0.36
C GLN A 120 8.74 26.78 0.92
N PRO A 121 9.27 27.08 2.12
CA PRO A 121 8.58 26.76 3.37
C PRO A 121 7.27 27.52 3.60
N LYS A 122 7.07 28.63 2.87
CA LYS A 122 5.84 29.42 2.90
C LYS A 122 4.66 28.67 2.27
N ASN A 123 4.93 27.75 1.34
CA ASN A 123 3.90 27.00 0.59
C ASN A 123 3.67 25.60 1.15
N SER A 124 4.08 25.35 2.40
CA SER A 124 4.03 24.01 2.98
C SER A 124 2.65 23.40 3.05
N ASP A 125 1.64 24.21 3.31
CA ASP A 125 0.29 23.71 3.59
C ASP A 125 -0.34 23.20 2.29
N VAL A 126 -0.13 23.95 1.20
CA VAL A 126 -0.49 23.55 -0.16
C VAL A 126 0.22 22.24 -0.54
N LEU A 127 1.53 22.14 -0.31
CA LEU A 127 2.29 20.91 -0.59
C LEU A 127 1.86 19.73 0.26
N THR A 128 1.47 19.97 1.51
CA THR A 128 0.99 18.93 2.44
C THR A 128 -0.34 18.38 1.98
N VAL A 129 -1.29 19.26 1.63
CA VAL A 129 -2.59 18.83 1.11
C VAL A 129 -2.42 18.04 -0.19
N HIS A 130 -1.61 18.55 -1.13
CA HIS A 130 -1.38 17.86 -2.40
C HIS A 130 -0.71 16.49 -2.23
N MET A 131 0.25 16.39 -1.31
CA MET A 131 0.89 15.13 -0.92
C MET A 131 -0.12 14.13 -0.37
N ILE A 132 -0.98 14.55 0.57
CA ILE A 132 -1.97 13.67 1.20
C ILE A 132 -2.95 13.13 0.15
N ILE A 133 -3.42 13.97 -0.79
CA ILE A 133 -4.30 13.53 -1.87
C ILE A 133 -3.61 12.42 -2.70
N GLY A 134 -2.35 12.65 -3.11
CA GLY A 134 -1.60 11.67 -3.88
C GLY A 134 -1.33 10.36 -3.14
N GLN A 135 -0.98 10.45 -1.85
CA GLN A 135 -0.77 9.28 -0.99
C GLN A 135 -2.07 8.51 -0.75
N ALA A 136 -3.20 9.20 -0.58
CA ALA A 136 -4.50 8.56 -0.35
C ALA A 136 -4.88 7.64 -1.52
N VAL A 137 -4.69 8.09 -2.76
CA VAL A 137 -4.94 7.26 -3.94
C VAL A 137 -3.95 6.10 -4.00
N THR A 138 -2.67 6.34 -3.70
CA THR A 138 -1.65 5.28 -3.70
C THR A 138 -1.95 4.13 -2.72
N GLN A 139 -2.75 4.39 -1.68
CA GLN A 139 -3.11 3.38 -0.68
C GLN A 139 -4.28 2.46 -1.10
N THR A 140 -5.02 2.76 -2.16
CA THR A 140 -6.17 1.95 -2.58
C THR A 140 -5.77 0.52 -2.95
N SER A 141 -4.60 0.33 -3.56
CA SER A 141 -4.01 -0.98 -3.83
C SER A 141 -3.90 -1.86 -2.58
N THR A 142 -3.47 -1.27 -1.45
CA THR A 142 -3.44 -1.99 -0.19
C THR A 142 -4.83 -2.34 0.30
N ILE A 143 -5.81 -1.44 0.13
CA ILE A 143 -7.20 -1.69 0.54
C ILE A 143 -7.81 -2.83 -0.27
N PHE A 144 -7.54 -2.94 -1.57
CA PHE A 144 -7.99 -4.08 -2.37
C PHE A 144 -7.34 -5.38 -1.93
N ALA A 145 -6.02 -5.38 -1.69
CA ALA A 145 -5.32 -6.53 -1.14
C ALA A 145 -5.87 -6.96 0.23
N LEU A 146 -6.11 -6.01 1.13
CA LEU A 146 -6.74 -6.23 2.43
C LEU A 146 -8.14 -6.82 2.28
N THR A 147 -8.93 -6.28 1.35
CA THR A 147 -10.30 -6.75 1.09
C THR A 147 -10.28 -8.20 0.63
N VAL A 148 -9.42 -8.57 -0.31
CA VAL A 148 -9.25 -9.96 -0.76
C VAL A 148 -8.79 -10.86 0.38
N SER A 149 -7.81 -10.42 1.18
CA SER A 149 -7.35 -11.19 2.35
C SER A 149 -8.48 -11.45 3.35
N LEU A 150 -9.30 -10.44 3.66
CA LEU A 150 -10.44 -10.58 4.56
C LEU A 150 -11.51 -11.51 3.97
N ILE A 151 -11.81 -11.40 2.67
CA ILE A 151 -12.73 -12.31 1.98
C ILE A 151 -12.22 -13.75 2.06
N LEU A 152 -10.93 -13.98 1.81
CA LEU A 152 -10.33 -15.31 1.90
C LEU A 152 -10.43 -15.88 3.32
N ILE A 153 -10.17 -15.07 4.35
CA ILE A 153 -10.24 -15.51 5.75
C ILE A 153 -11.69 -15.81 6.16
N MET A 154 -12.65 -14.94 5.81
CA MET A 154 -14.00 -14.98 6.39
C MET A 154 -15.04 -15.67 5.52
N LEU A 155 -14.91 -15.64 4.20
CA LEU A 155 -15.97 -15.97 3.25
C LEU A 155 -15.58 -17.03 2.22
N ALA A 156 -14.31 -17.47 2.18
CA ALA A 156 -13.88 -18.48 1.21
C ALA A 156 -14.66 -19.80 1.40
N PRO A 157 -15.34 -20.29 0.34
CA PRO A 157 -16.14 -21.50 0.42
C PRO A 157 -15.25 -22.73 0.50
N ASP A 158 -15.56 -23.66 1.39
CA ASP A 158 -14.82 -24.93 1.44
C ASP A 158 -15.02 -25.73 0.15
N GLY A 159 -13.98 -26.48 -0.25
CA GLY A 159 -14.09 -27.38 -1.39
C GLY A 159 -12.85 -28.21 -1.67
N GLY A 160 -12.88 -28.85 -2.83
CA GLY A 160 -11.81 -29.73 -3.30
C GLY A 160 -10.58 -28.99 -3.82
N LEU A 161 -9.67 -29.76 -4.44
CA LEU A 161 -8.38 -29.28 -4.90
C LEU A 161 -8.46 -28.06 -5.84
N LEU A 162 -9.46 -28.02 -6.73
CA LEU A 162 -9.65 -26.91 -7.66
C LEU A 162 -9.92 -25.58 -6.94
N LYS A 163 -10.84 -25.56 -5.98
CA LYS A 163 -11.13 -24.36 -5.18
C LYS A 163 -9.92 -23.92 -4.37
N MET A 164 -9.15 -24.88 -3.87
CA MET A 164 -7.93 -24.61 -3.10
C MET A 164 -6.89 -23.89 -3.97
N ALA A 165 -6.71 -24.36 -5.21
CA ALA A 165 -5.86 -23.69 -6.20
C ALA A 165 -6.42 -22.33 -6.62
N ALA A 166 -7.75 -22.19 -6.73
CA ALA A 166 -8.41 -20.94 -7.05
C ALA A 166 -8.21 -19.89 -5.94
N CYS A 167 -8.38 -20.26 -4.67
CA CYS A 167 -8.09 -19.38 -3.53
C CYS A 167 -6.63 -18.93 -3.52
N LEU A 168 -5.66 -19.82 -3.80
CA LEU A 168 -4.26 -19.45 -3.91
C LEU A 168 -4.00 -18.50 -5.08
N GLY A 169 -4.56 -18.80 -6.26
CA GLY A 169 -4.50 -17.95 -7.44
C GLY A 169 -5.10 -16.57 -7.19
N ALA A 170 -6.18 -16.48 -6.42
CA ALA A 170 -6.84 -15.23 -6.06
C ALA A 170 -5.93 -14.31 -5.25
N GLY A 171 -5.24 -14.86 -4.25
CA GLY A 171 -4.31 -14.07 -3.43
C GLY A 171 -3.06 -13.65 -4.21
N LEU A 172 -2.54 -14.51 -5.08
CA LEU A 172 -1.41 -14.16 -5.95
C LEU A 172 -1.78 -13.08 -6.98
N ALA A 173 -2.95 -13.22 -7.63
CA ALA A 173 -3.44 -12.24 -8.60
C ALA A 173 -3.57 -10.86 -7.97
N MET A 174 -4.24 -10.78 -6.81
CA MET A 174 -4.39 -9.52 -6.08
C MET A 174 -3.04 -8.99 -5.58
N GLY A 175 -2.24 -9.82 -4.92
CA GLY A 175 -0.97 -9.41 -4.33
C GLY A 175 0.00 -8.82 -5.34
N PHE A 176 0.25 -9.52 -6.46
CA PHE A 176 1.11 -8.98 -7.53
C PHE A 176 0.45 -7.84 -8.31
N GLY A 177 -0.88 -7.91 -8.50
CA GLY A 177 -1.64 -6.90 -9.22
C GLY A 177 -1.59 -5.52 -8.60
N ALA A 178 -1.49 -5.44 -7.26
CA ALA A 178 -1.42 -4.18 -6.52
C ALA A 178 -0.03 -3.51 -6.53
N VAL A 179 1.05 -4.24 -6.86
CA VAL A 179 2.42 -3.70 -6.79
C VAL A 179 2.64 -2.59 -7.82
N GLY A 180 2.28 -2.85 -9.07
CA GLY A 180 2.47 -1.90 -10.17
C GLY A 180 1.72 -0.57 -9.96
N PRO A 181 0.39 -0.61 -9.76
CA PRO A 181 -0.44 0.55 -9.48
C PRO A 181 0.06 1.38 -8.31
N GLY A 182 0.34 0.76 -7.16
CA GLY A 182 0.83 1.48 -5.98
C GLY A 182 2.12 2.28 -6.28
N ILE A 183 3.09 1.70 -6.99
CA ILE A 183 4.31 2.43 -7.37
C ILE A 183 4.01 3.52 -8.40
N GLY A 184 3.19 3.20 -9.41
CA GLY A 184 2.81 4.13 -10.48
C GLY A 184 2.09 5.36 -9.96
N ASP A 185 1.13 5.18 -9.06
CA ASP A 185 0.38 6.27 -8.42
C ASP A 185 1.30 7.18 -7.62
N GLY A 186 2.24 6.59 -6.88
CA GLY A 186 3.30 7.32 -6.20
C GLY A 186 4.16 8.16 -7.14
N LEU A 187 4.50 7.64 -8.33
CA LEU A 187 5.28 8.36 -9.34
C LEU A 187 4.49 9.54 -9.92
N VAL A 188 3.22 9.35 -10.24
CA VAL A 188 2.33 10.42 -10.72
C VAL A 188 2.22 11.51 -9.65
N ALA A 189 1.93 11.13 -8.41
CA ALA A 189 1.82 12.05 -7.28
C ALA A 189 3.13 12.80 -6.99
N ARG A 190 4.29 12.12 -7.10
CA ARG A 190 5.62 12.74 -6.93
C ARG A 190 5.83 13.90 -7.88
N PHE A 191 5.60 13.69 -9.18
CA PHE A 191 5.83 14.74 -10.18
C PHE A 191 4.78 15.85 -10.10
N ALA A 192 3.53 15.51 -9.77
CA ALA A 192 2.51 16.52 -9.53
C ALA A 192 2.88 17.40 -8.32
N ASN A 193 3.36 16.82 -7.22
CA ASN A 193 3.77 17.57 -6.04
C ASN A 193 5.03 18.45 -6.30
N LEU A 194 5.99 17.95 -7.10
CA LEU A 194 7.11 18.77 -7.59
C LEU A 194 6.64 19.91 -8.50
N GLY A 195 5.58 19.70 -9.29
CA GLY A 195 4.93 20.73 -10.09
C GLY A 195 4.32 21.83 -9.21
N VAL A 196 3.58 21.44 -8.16
CA VAL A 196 2.98 22.38 -7.20
C VAL A 196 4.07 23.17 -6.46
N ALA A 197 5.19 22.53 -6.15
CA ALA A 197 6.35 23.21 -5.55
C ALA A 197 7.01 24.24 -6.47
N ARG A 198 6.81 24.14 -7.79
CA ARG A 198 7.29 25.14 -8.76
C ARG A 198 6.28 26.27 -8.93
N ASP A 199 5.00 25.94 -9.06
CA ASP A 199 3.93 26.92 -9.22
C ASP A 199 2.67 26.56 -8.40
N PRO A 200 2.61 27.01 -7.13
CA PRO A 200 1.49 26.69 -6.23
C PRO A 200 0.13 27.23 -6.71
N ARG A 201 0.12 28.27 -7.55
CA ARG A 201 -1.11 28.89 -8.08
C ARG A 201 -1.87 27.95 -9.01
N ASN A 202 -1.16 27.03 -9.65
CA ASN A 202 -1.70 26.06 -10.59
C ASN A 202 -2.02 24.70 -9.93
N MET A 203 -2.11 24.64 -8.60
CA MET A 203 -2.42 23.42 -7.85
C MET A 203 -3.67 22.71 -8.38
N GLY A 204 -4.76 23.44 -8.61
CA GLY A 204 -6.02 22.83 -9.06
C GLY A 204 -5.88 22.07 -10.39
N LEU A 205 -5.13 22.61 -11.35
CA LEU A 205 -4.84 21.93 -12.62
C LEU A 205 -3.98 20.68 -12.38
N LEU A 206 -2.92 20.80 -11.58
CA LEU A 206 -2.01 19.70 -11.28
C LEU A 206 -2.70 18.56 -10.52
N THR A 207 -3.58 18.88 -9.57
CA THR A 207 -4.37 17.88 -8.83
C THR A 207 -5.33 17.14 -9.76
N ARG A 208 -6.03 17.84 -10.67
CA ARG A 208 -6.94 17.17 -11.62
C ARG A 208 -6.17 16.24 -12.56
N THR A 209 -5.03 16.70 -13.10
CA THR A 209 -4.19 15.87 -13.96
C THR A 209 -3.59 14.68 -13.21
N MET A 210 -3.19 14.87 -11.95
CA MET A 210 -2.70 13.81 -11.07
C MET A 210 -3.78 12.74 -10.87
N ILE A 211 -4.99 13.13 -10.48
CA ILE A 211 -6.10 12.19 -10.24
C ILE A 211 -6.45 11.41 -11.51
N ILE A 212 -6.49 12.06 -12.68
CA ILE A 212 -6.74 11.37 -13.95
C ILE A 212 -5.62 10.36 -14.25
N GLY A 213 -4.36 10.75 -14.04
CA GLY A 213 -3.22 9.85 -14.23
C GLY A 213 -3.23 8.64 -13.29
N GLN A 214 -3.55 8.87 -12.02
CA GLN A 214 -3.67 7.80 -11.03
C GLN A 214 -4.86 6.88 -11.34
N ALA A 215 -6.03 7.43 -11.69
CA ALA A 215 -7.19 6.63 -12.06
C ALA A 215 -6.94 5.67 -13.24
N ILE A 216 -6.13 6.09 -14.21
CA ILE A 216 -5.73 5.21 -15.34
C ILE A 216 -4.72 4.15 -14.87
N THR A 217 -3.77 4.55 -14.01
CA THR A 217 -2.75 3.66 -13.44
C THR A 217 -3.38 2.54 -12.60
N GLU A 218 -4.46 2.85 -11.88
CA GLU A 218 -5.19 1.94 -11.00
C GLU A 218 -5.99 0.85 -11.75
N THR A 219 -6.23 1.00 -13.05
CA THR A 219 -7.07 0.05 -13.82
C THR A 219 -6.55 -1.40 -13.77
N THR A 220 -5.23 -1.61 -13.78
CA THR A 220 -4.66 -2.97 -13.68
C THR A 220 -4.87 -3.60 -12.31
N ASP A 221 -5.00 -2.77 -11.27
CA ASP A 221 -5.34 -3.22 -9.92
C ASP A 221 -6.77 -3.76 -9.87
N ILE A 222 -7.70 -3.02 -10.50
CA ILE A 222 -9.10 -3.43 -10.63
C ILE A 222 -9.21 -4.74 -11.41
N TYR A 223 -8.44 -4.92 -12.47
CA TYR A 223 -8.43 -6.19 -13.22
C TYR A 223 -7.97 -7.36 -12.35
N ALA A 224 -6.90 -7.17 -11.56
CA ALA A 224 -6.41 -8.18 -10.64
C ALA A 224 -7.43 -8.53 -9.56
N MET A 225 -8.10 -7.52 -9.01
CA MET A 225 -9.19 -7.69 -8.04
C MET A 225 -10.38 -8.45 -8.65
N VAL A 226 -10.83 -8.08 -9.85
CA VAL A 226 -11.93 -8.79 -10.53
C VAL A 226 -11.59 -10.25 -10.76
N VAL A 227 -10.37 -10.55 -11.23
CA VAL A 227 -9.92 -11.94 -11.39
C VAL A 227 -9.89 -12.67 -10.05
N SER A 228 -9.39 -12.02 -8.99
CA SER A 228 -9.37 -12.58 -7.63
C SER A 228 -10.77 -12.95 -7.14
N LEU A 229 -11.76 -12.06 -7.32
CA LEU A 229 -13.15 -12.31 -6.95
C LEU A 229 -13.77 -13.47 -7.75
N ILE A 230 -13.52 -13.55 -9.05
CA ILE A 230 -14.01 -14.64 -9.89
C ILE A 230 -13.44 -15.97 -9.38
N LEU A 231 -12.13 -16.02 -9.06
CA LEU A 231 -11.49 -17.20 -8.51
C LEU A 231 -12.05 -17.62 -7.15
N ILE A 232 -12.51 -16.67 -6.31
CA ILE A 232 -13.05 -16.99 -4.97
C ILE A 232 -14.50 -17.46 -5.03
N PHE A 233 -15.33 -16.82 -5.87
CA PHE A 233 -16.79 -16.97 -5.79
C PHE A 233 -17.40 -17.78 -6.94
N VAL A 234 -16.71 -17.90 -8.07
CA VAL A 234 -17.23 -18.58 -9.27
C VAL A 234 -16.59 -19.95 -9.49
N ILE A 235 -15.32 -20.11 -9.13
CA ILE A 235 -14.56 -21.37 -9.28
C ILE A 235 -14.54 -22.13 -7.95
#